data_AF-A0A940BXA4-F1
#
_entry.id   AF-A0A940BXA4-F1
#
_cell.length_a   1.000
_cell.length_b   1.000
_cell.length_c   1.000
_cell.angle_alpha   90.00
_cell.angle_beta   90.00
_cell.angle_gamma   90.00
#
_symmetry.space_group_name_H-M   'P 1'
#
loop_
_entity.id
_entity.type
_entity.pdbx_description
1 polymer ?
#
loop_
_entity_poly.entity_id
_entity_poly.type
_entity_poly.pdbx_seq_one_letter_code
_entity_poly.pdbx_strand_id
1 'polypeptide(L)'
;MKNHDFQELVDQNLSGLTWDERKRRKVLRAISEEEKPVRRISKTFVLAAVIICLSVTAALAVGLAFSSRVDNAKLAEEALLREYGVTSEMLGFFNRSYEGNDVVRYEGVEPLSYVLGSYTVQVKDGMADVSWSWDGSPVGSGFSEPAWGAEQLAEMCRLSRESHNHDSSFYDRARAIAKANGVAITSGPAFSESEIKALSEKERRDAEKARSAAKLTPAEREAIAREAVCARYDFDEDQAKHLACDEDSGRYALFGSDETPCCKFRFSLGFDEDGYQGATGKGIYTVMINVENGTVEDILYDSAVGGMG
;
A
#
# COMPACT_ATOMS: atom_id res chain seq x y z
N MET A 1 -28.00 51.67 32.86
CA MET A 1 -28.40 50.71 33.92
C MET A 1 -27.61 51.05 35.18
N LYS A 2 -28.30 51.16 36.32
CA LYS A 2 -27.68 51.52 37.61
C LYS A 2 -26.98 50.28 38.20
N ASN A 3 -25.87 50.49 38.90
CA ASN A 3 -25.02 49.44 39.49
C ASN A 3 -25.73 48.49 40.48
N HIS A 4 -26.95 48.82 40.90
CA HIS A 4 -27.72 48.02 41.86
C HIS A 4 -28.38 46.78 41.24
N ASP A 5 -28.72 46.78 39.93
CA ASP A 5 -29.35 45.60 39.29
C ASP A 5 -28.36 44.44 39.10
N PHE A 6 -27.07 44.72 39.00
CA PHE A 6 -26.03 43.70 38.77
C PHE A 6 -25.64 42.96 40.05
N GLN A 7 -25.52 43.67 41.18
CA GLN A 7 -25.24 43.03 42.47
C GLN A 7 -26.38 42.12 42.92
N GLU A 8 -27.63 42.53 42.70
CA GLU A 8 -28.81 41.74 43.11
C GLU A 8 -28.92 40.43 42.30
N LEU A 9 -28.60 40.46 41.00
CA LEU A 9 -28.55 39.27 40.14
C LEU A 9 -27.39 38.32 40.48
N VAL A 10 -26.23 38.86 40.90
CA VAL A 10 -25.07 38.08 41.31
C VAL A 10 -25.31 37.39 42.65
N ASP A 11 -25.87 38.10 43.63
CA ASP A 11 -26.18 37.52 44.95
C ASP A 11 -27.30 36.48 44.86
N GLN A 12 -28.29 36.68 43.99
CA GLN A 12 -29.38 35.71 43.81
C GLN A 12 -28.89 34.41 43.15
N ASN A 13 -27.99 34.48 42.17
CA ASN A 13 -27.41 33.31 41.49
C ASN A 13 -26.31 32.60 42.30
N LEU A 14 -25.60 33.32 43.18
CA LEU A 14 -24.53 32.75 44.01
C LEU A 14 -24.99 32.35 45.42
N SER A 15 -26.22 32.68 45.83
CA SER A 15 -26.82 32.24 47.10
C SER A 15 -26.91 30.71 47.24
N GLY A 16 -26.90 29.97 46.12
CA GLY A 16 -26.84 28.50 46.12
C GLY A 16 -25.46 27.89 46.38
N LEU A 17 -24.39 28.69 46.32
CA LEU A 17 -22.99 28.28 46.42
C LEU A 17 -22.39 28.44 47.82
N THR A 18 -23.14 28.97 48.79
CA THR A 18 -22.71 28.96 50.18
C THR A 18 -22.72 27.52 50.73
N TRP A 19 -21.53 27.04 51.05
CA TRP A 19 -21.30 25.76 51.72
C TRP A 19 -21.85 25.82 53.15
N ASP A 20 -23.05 25.27 53.37
CA ASP A 20 -23.56 25.02 54.72
C ASP A 20 -22.76 23.90 55.41
N GLU A 21 -22.51 24.05 56.71
CA GLU A 21 -21.93 23.07 57.63
C GLU A 21 -22.64 21.69 57.57
N ARG A 22 -23.91 21.64 57.14
CA ARG A 22 -24.62 20.38 56.82
C ARG A 22 -24.12 19.71 55.54
N LYS A 23 -23.83 20.46 54.47
CA LYS A 23 -23.26 19.94 53.22
C LYS A 23 -21.82 19.48 53.44
N ARG A 24 -21.05 20.22 54.25
CA ARG A 24 -19.68 19.87 54.64
C ARG A 24 -19.60 18.54 55.40
N ARG A 25 -20.48 18.32 56.38
CA ARG A 25 -20.55 17.03 57.10
C ARG A 25 -21.01 15.87 56.23
N LYS A 26 -21.87 16.11 55.24
CA LYS A 26 -22.31 15.07 54.29
C LYS A 26 -21.16 14.61 53.38
N VAL A 27 -20.30 15.53 52.95
CA VAL A 27 -19.10 15.22 52.14
C VAL A 27 -18.02 14.55 53.00
N LEU A 28 -17.78 15.02 54.22
CA LEU A 28 -16.80 14.37 55.12
C LEU A 28 -17.22 12.97 55.55
N ARG A 29 -18.52 12.69 55.73
CA ARG A 29 -19.03 11.32 55.93
C ARG A 29 -18.91 10.45 54.68
N ALA A 30 -19.16 11.01 53.49
CA ALA A 30 -18.98 10.28 52.24
C ALA A 30 -17.51 9.91 51.99
N ILE A 31 -16.57 10.76 52.41
CA ILE A 31 -15.12 10.50 52.32
C ILE A 31 -14.66 9.50 53.38
N SER A 32 -15.29 9.44 54.57
CA SER A 32 -14.89 8.52 55.64
C SER A 32 -15.59 7.16 55.63
N GLU A 33 -16.63 6.94 54.80
CA GLU A 33 -17.39 5.68 54.73
C GLU A 33 -17.12 4.84 53.46
N GLU A 34 -16.22 5.27 52.57
CA GLU A 34 -15.74 4.45 51.43
C GLU A 34 -14.33 3.84 51.67
N GLU A 35 -14.11 3.25 52.84
CA GLU A 35 -13.22 2.09 52.93
C GLU A 35 -14.01 0.82 52.63
N LYS A 36 -14.22 0.53 51.34
CA LYS A 36 -14.65 -0.79 50.86
C LYS A 36 -13.90 -1.16 49.58
N PRO A 37 -13.62 -2.46 49.40
CA PRO A 37 -12.34 -2.95 48.93
C PRO A 37 -12.08 -2.58 47.48
N VAL A 38 -10.83 -2.18 47.22
CA VAL A 38 -10.26 -2.00 45.88
C VAL A 38 -10.69 -3.19 45.03
N ARG A 39 -11.63 -2.97 44.10
CA ARG A 39 -11.94 -3.96 43.07
C ARG A 39 -10.62 -4.22 42.37
N ARG A 40 -10.12 -5.46 42.46
CA ARG A 40 -8.98 -5.94 41.68
C ARG A 40 -9.27 -5.55 40.23
N ILE A 41 -8.57 -4.54 39.74
CA ILE A 41 -8.48 -4.27 38.31
C ILE A 41 -7.93 -5.58 37.76
N SER A 42 -8.80 -6.34 37.11
CA SER A 42 -8.41 -7.62 36.53
C SER A 42 -7.21 -7.34 35.64
N LYS A 43 -6.13 -8.10 35.81
CA LYS A 43 -4.90 -7.96 35.00
C LYS A 43 -5.20 -7.96 33.49
N THR A 44 -6.37 -8.47 33.09
CA THR A 44 -6.96 -8.41 31.74
C THR A 44 -7.27 -7.00 31.21
N PHE A 45 -7.72 -6.05 32.04
CA PHE A 45 -8.06 -4.70 31.58
C PHE A 45 -6.81 -3.84 31.37
N VAL A 46 -5.79 -4.02 32.20
CA VAL A 46 -4.47 -3.41 31.97
C VAL A 46 -3.81 -4.04 30.74
N LEU A 47 -3.96 -5.35 30.51
CA LEU A 47 -3.46 -6.01 29.30
C LEU A 47 -4.18 -5.52 28.04
N ALA A 48 -5.50 -5.32 28.07
CA ALA A 48 -6.26 -4.80 26.94
C ALA A 48 -5.92 -3.32 26.64
N ALA A 49 -5.72 -2.49 27.67
CA ALA A 49 -5.27 -1.11 27.49
C ALA A 49 -3.81 -1.02 27.00
N VAL A 50 -2.94 -1.96 27.39
CA VAL A 50 -1.57 -2.08 26.87
C VAL A 50 -1.57 -2.58 25.42
N ILE A 51 -2.45 -3.51 25.04
CA ILE A 51 -2.60 -3.97 23.64
C ILE A 51 -3.15 -2.85 22.74
N ILE A 52 -4.07 -2.02 23.26
CA ILE A 52 -4.64 -0.87 22.54
C ILE A 52 -3.66 0.33 22.51
N CYS A 53 -2.83 0.54 23.54
CA CYS A 53 -1.77 1.55 23.51
C CYS A 53 -0.53 1.12 22.71
N LEU A 54 -0.28 -0.18 22.58
CA LEU A 54 0.76 -0.74 21.69
C LEU A 54 0.36 -0.67 20.22
N SER A 55 -0.92 -0.42 19.88
CA SER A 55 -1.35 -0.27 18.49
C SER A 55 -1.20 1.15 17.94
N VAL A 56 -0.86 2.15 18.78
CA VAL A 56 -0.78 3.56 18.35
C VAL A 56 0.57 4.23 18.68
N THR A 57 1.48 3.58 19.42
CA THR A 57 2.79 4.19 19.71
C THR A 57 3.91 3.17 19.73
N ALA A 58 4.33 2.74 18.54
CA ALA A 58 5.70 2.40 18.24
C ALA A 58 5.96 2.73 16.76
N ALA A 59 5.83 4.00 16.38
CA ALA A 59 6.76 4.54 15.39
C ALA A 59 8.14 4.35 16.02
N LEU A 60 8.80 3.24 15.70
CA LEU A 60 10.19 3.05 16.08
C LEU A 60 10.90 4.27 15.53
N ALA A 61 11.58 5.02 16.40
CA ALA A 61 12.41 6.17 16.04
C ALA A 61 13.63 5.79 15.17
N VAL A 62 13.58 4.64 14.49
CA VAL A 62 14.37 4.33 13.31
C VAL A 62 13.65 5.01 12.16
N GLY A 63 14.10 6.20 11.78
CA GLY A 63 13.54 6.90 10.62
C GLY A 63 13.43 5.94 9.45
N LEU A 64 12.27 5.94 8.80
CA LEU A 64 11.93 5.03 7.72
C LEU A 64 13.06 5.04 6.67
N ALA A 65 13.71 3.90 6.48
CA ALA A 65 14.83 3.76 5.56
C ALA A 65 14.31 3.18 4.24
N PHE A 66 14.47 3.91 3.15
CA PHE A 66 14.17 3.44 1.81
C PHE A 66 15.45 3.05 1.09
N SER A 67 15.40 1.95 0.32
CA SER A 67 16.46 1.63 -0.62
C SER A 67 16.42 2.62 -1.80
N SER A 68 17.54 2.72 -2.54
CA SER A 68 17.57 3.52 -3.77
C SER A 68 16.60 3.00 -4.85
N ARG A 69 16.13 1.75 -4.75
CA ARG A 69 15.14 1.19 -5.70
C ARG A 69 13.80 1.90 -5.58
N VAL A 70 13.39 2.27 -4.36
CA VAL A 70 12.12 2.98 -4.14
C VAL A 70 12.16 4.37 -4.77
N ASP A 71 13.27 5.09 -4.58
CA ASP A 71 13.49 6.40 -5.21
C ASP A 71 13.57 6.28 -6.73
N ASN A 72 14.31 5.30 -7.25
CA ASN A 72 14.45 5.06 -8.68
C ASN A 72 13.12 4.66 -9.32
N ALA A 73 12.30 3.86 -8.65
CA ALA A 73 10.95 3.53 -9.10
C ALA A 73 10.06 4.77 -9.17
N LYS A 74 10.11 5.65 -8.17
CA LYS A 74 9.39 6.92 -8.19
C LYS A 74 9.81 7.81 -9.37
N LEU A 75 11.12 7.99 -9.58
CA LEU A 75 11.64 8.75 -10.71
C LEU A 75 11.24 8.13 -12.06
N ALA A 76 11.17 6.81 -12.13
CA ALA A 76 10.71 6.10 -13.31
C ALA A 76 9.23 6.31 -13.60
N GLU A 77 8.37 6.22 -12.58
CA GLU A 77 6.93 6.52 -12.71
C GLU A 77 6.70 7.97 -13.15
N GLU A 78 7.45 8.93 -12.59
CA GLU A 78 7.39 10.35 -12.99
C GLU A 78 7.85 10.57 -14.44
N ALA A 79 8.89 9.88 -14.89
CA ALA A 79 9.36 9.96 -16.27
C ALA A 79 8.35 9.37 -17.27
N LEU A 80 7.72 8.23 -16.92
CA LEU A 80 6.68 7.60 -17.74
C LEU A 80 5.46 8.50 -17.90
N LEU A 81 5.03 9.14 -16.81
CA LEU A 81 3.96 10.12 -16.85
C LEU A 81 4.33 11.32 -17.73
N ARG A 82 5.54 11.85 -17.57
CA ARG A 82 5.99 13.06 -18.28
C ARG A 82 6.16 12.85 -19.79
N GLU A 83 6.83 11.77 -20.20
CA GLU A 83 7.19 11.55 -21.60
C GLU A 83 6.08 10.83 -22.38
N TYR A 84 5.38 9.88 -21.75
CA TYR A 84 4.41 9.00 -22.42
C TYR A 84 2.97 9.18 -21.93
N GLY A 85 2.72 9.97 -20.88
CA GLY A 85 1.39 10.13 -20.31
C GLY A 85 0.89 8.89 -19.54
N VAL A 86 1.79 7.95 -19.22
CA VAL A 86 1.43 6.71 -18.51
C VAL A 86 1.28 7.01 -17.02
N THR A 87 0.07 6.85 -16.50
CA THR A 87 -0.25 7.13 -15.09
C THR A 87 0.01 5.92 -14.20
N SER A 88 0.13 6.12 -12.88
CA SER A 88 0.27 5.01 -11.91
C SER A 88 -0.87 4.00 -11.99
N GLU A 89 -2.07 4.43 -12.39
CA GLU A 89 -3.19 3.52 -12.60
C GLU A 89 -2.95 2.57 -13.79
N MET A 90 -2.41 3.11 -14.90
CA MET A 90 -2.11 2.35 -16.11
C MET A 90 -0.97 1.35 -15.90
N LEU A 91 -0.08 1.62 -14.95
CA LEU A 91 1.01 0.70 -14.59
C LEU A 91 0.51 -0.65 -14.04
N GLY A 92 -0.75 -0.75 -13.63
CA GLY A 92 -1.37 -2.04 -13.28
C GLY A 92 -1.41 -3.05 -14.44
N PHE A 93 -1.22 -2.62 -15.69
CA PHE A 93 -1.08 -3.49 -16.87
C PHE A 93 0.36 -3.90 -17.17
N PHE A 94 1.31 -3.61 -16.28
CA PHE A 94 2.73 -3.88 -16.47
C PHE A 94 3.33 -4.64 -15.28
N ASN A 95 4.25 -5.57 -15.57
CA ASN A 95 5.17 -6.12 -14.59
C ASN A 95 6.37 -5.19 -14.46
N ARG A 96 6.67 -4.74 -13.24
CA ARG A 96 7.90 -4.01 -12.94
C ARG A 96 9.03 -4.96 -12.59
N SER A 97 10.19 -4.75 -13.17
CA SER A 97 11.43 -5.45 -12.83
C SER A 97 12.62 -4.50 -12.77
N TYR A 98 13.70 -4.98 -12.18
CA TYR A 98 14.93 -4.21 -11.99
C TYR A 98 16.10 -4.92 -12.66
N GLU A 99 16.89 -4.18 -13.44
CA GLU A 99 18.19 -4.62 -13.95
C GLU A 99 19.29 -3.90 -13.15
N GLY A 100 19.78 -4.54 -12.09
CA GLY A 100 20.61 -3.86 -11.10
C GLY A 100 19.77 -2.90 -10.24
N ASN A 101 20.35 -1.76 -9.85
CA ASN A 101 19.63 -0.75 -9.06
C ASN A 101 19.16 0.44 -9.88
N ASP A 102 19.77 0.69 -11.04
CA ASP A 102 19.63 1.95 -11.77
C ASP A 102 18.75 1.84 -13.01
N VAL A 103 18.28 0.63 -13.36
CA VAL A 103 17.38 0.40 -14.49
C VAL A 103 16.09 -0.21 -13.99
N VAL A 104 14.97 0.46 -14.32
CA VAL A 104 13.62 0.01 -14.02
C VAL A 104 12.92 -0.31 -15.33
N ARG A 105 12.41 -1.54 -15.47
CA ARG A 105 11.70 -2.00 -16.66
C ARG A 105 10.23 -2.26 -16.33
N TYR A 106 9.34 -1.78 -17.19
CA TYR A 106 7.90 -2.05 -17.14
C TYR A 106 7.51 -2.79 -18.40
N GLU A 107 7.15 -4.06 -18.27
CA GLU A 107 6.77 -4.92 -19.40
C GLU A 107 5.27 -5.23 -19.34
N GLY A 108 4.57 -5.08 -20.46
CA GLY A 108 3.14 -5.38 -20.50
C GLY A 108 2.84 -6.80 -20.02
N VAL A 109 1.83 -6.95 -19.15
CA VAL A 109 1.42 -8.28 -18.67
C VAL A 109 0.89 -9.13 -19.83
N GLU A 110 1.07 -10.44 -19.80
CA GLU A 110 0.45 -11.30 -20.82
C GLU A 110 -1.08 -11.27 -20.71
N PRO A 111 -1.85 -11.17 -21.82
CA PRO A 111 -1.46 -11.23 -23.24
C PRO A 111 -1.23 -9.85 -23.90
N LEU A 112 -0.95 -8.80 -23.13
CA LEU A 112 -0.78 -7.43 -23.59
C LEU A 112 0.70 -7.09 -23.90
N SER A 113 1.64 -7.96 -23.54
CA SER A 113 3.09 -7.77 -23.68
C SER A 113 3.51 -7.26 -25.05
N TYR A 114 2.96 -7.83 -26.12
CA TYR A 114 3.25 -7.38 -27.48
C TYR A 114 2.78 -5.94 -27.74
N VAL A 115 1.51 -5.64 -27.49
CA VAL A 115 0.90 -4.35 -27.87
C VAL A 115 1.32 -3.20 -26.97
N LEU A 116 1.56 -3.48 -25.68
CA LEU A 116 2.07 -2.51 -24.72
C LEU A 116 3.59 -2.38 -24.76
N GLY A 117 4.29 -3.39 -25.27
CA GLY A 117 5.75 -3.41 -25.33
C GLY A 117 6.38 -3.34 -23.95
N SER A 118 7.57 -2.74 -23.91
CA SER A 118 8.31 -2.51 -22.67
C SER A 118 8.82 -1.08 -22.60
N TYR A 119 8.63 -0.45 -21.45
CA TYR A 119 9.33 0.78 -21.10
C TYR A 119 10.60 0.44 -20.33
N THR A 120 11.70 1.08 -20.71
CA THR A 120 12.99 0.98 -20.01
C THR A 120 13.36 2.36 -19.50
N VAL A 121 13.52 2.49 -18.19
CA VAL A 121 13.97 3.72 -17.54
C VAL A 121 15.37 3.52 -16.97
N GLN A 122 16.31 4.34 -17.43
CA GLN A 122 17.62 4.47 -16.83
C GLN A 122 17.59 5.65 -15.85
N VAL A 123 17.81 5.36 -14.57
CA VAL A 123 17.95 6.37 -13.52
C VAL A 123 19.44 6.58 -13.24
N LYS A 124 19.87 7.84 -13.24
CA LYS A 124 21.25 8.21 -12.93
C LYS A 124 21.30 9.64 -12.41
N ASP A 125 22.01 9.86 -11.30
CA ASP A 125 22.20 11.18 -10.70
C ASP A 125 20.87 11.93 -10.44
N GLY A 126 19.83 11.19 -10.05
CA GLY A 126 18.47 11.71 -9.81
C GLY A 126 17.69 12.07 -11.08
N MET A 127 18.23 11.81 -12.26
CA MET A 127 17.59 12.00 -13.55
C MET A 127 17.12 10.64 -14.10
N ALA A 128 15.96 10.63 -14.76
CA ALA A 128 15.40 9.45 -15.40
C ALA A 128 15.25 9.68 -16.90
N ASP A 129 15.94 8.87 -17.68
CA ASP A 129 15.82 8.77 -19.13
C ASP A 129 14.97 7.55 -19.47
N VAL A 130 13.94 7.72 -20.30
CA VAL A 130 12.96 6.68 -20.60
C VAL A 130 12.85 6.45 -22.10
N SER A 131 12.71 5.18 -22.47
CA SER A 131 12.44 4.75 -23.83
C SER A 131 11.34 3.69 -23.84
N TRP A 132 10.66 3.58 -24.96
CA TRP A 132 9.62 2.59 -25.19
C TRP A 132 9.97 1.72 -26.40
N SER A 133 9.74 0.41 -26.30
CA SER A 133 10.04 -0.52 -27.40
C SER A 133 9.27 -0.23 -28.70
N TRP A 134 8.21 0.57 -28.63
CA TRP A 134 7.44 1.02 -29.79
C TRP A 134 7.72 2.47 -30.20
N ASP A 135 8.79 3.10 -29.68
CA ASP A 135 9.19 4.44 -30.11
C ASP A 135 9.33 4.51 -31.65
N GLY A 136 8.73 5.55 -32.23
CA GLY A 136 8.68 5.74 -33.68
C GLY A 136 7.59 4.92 -34.41
N SER A 137 6.81 4.10 -33.70
CA SER A 137 5.70 3.34 -34.28
C SER A 137 4.38 4.13 -34.23
N PRO A 138 3.45 3.90 -35.17
CA PRO A 138 2.16 4.54 -35.15
C PRO A 138 1.34 4.05 -33.94
N VAL A 139 0.86 5.01 -33.15
CA VAL A 139 -0.13 4.80 -32.09
C VAL A 139 -1.44 5.41 -32.57
N GLY A 140 -2.43 4.58 -32.87
CA GLY A 140 -3.75 5.03 -33.32
C GLY A 140 -4.62 5.47 -32.14
N SER A 141 -5.83 5.98 -32.42
CA SER A 141 -6.80 6.37 -31.38
C SER A 141 -7.67 5.19 -30.88
N GLY A 142 -7.24 3.94 -31.12
CA GLY A 142 -8.00 2.74 -30.83
C GLY A 142 -7.14 1.47 -30.87
N PHE A 143 -7.77 0.32 -30.68
CA PHE A 143 -7.09 -0.98 -30.53
C PHE A 143 -6.82 -1.71 -31.86
N SER A 144 -6.54 -0.98 -32.95
CA SER A 144 -6.24 -1.57 -34.28
C SER A 144 -4.75 -1.58 -34.61
N GLU A 145 -4.00 -0.62 -34.07
CA GLU A 145 -2.56 -0.49 -34.31
C GLU A 145 -1.76 -1.47 -33.45
N PRO A 146 -0.54 -1.84 -33.89
CA PRO A 146 0.31 -2.76 -33.16
C PRO A 146 0.84 -2.20 -31.84
N ALA A 147 0.97 -0.87 -31.73
CA ALA A 147 1.47 -0.19 -30.54
C ALA A 147 0.33 0.55 -29.81
N TRP A 148 0.16 0.27 -28.52
CA TRP A 148 -0.89 0.86 -27.68
C TRP A 148 -0.26 1.79 -26.64
N GLY A 149 -0.55 3.09 -26.76
CA GLY A 149 -0.02 4.15 -25.88
C GLY A 149 -1.01 4.57 -24.80
N ALA A 150 -0.79 5.75 -24.21
CA ALA A 150 -1.58 6.27 -23.10
C ALA A 150 -3.10 6.37 -23.38
N GLU A 151 -3.51 6.68 -24.61
CA GLU A 151 -4.94 6.73 -24.96
C GLU A 151 -5.59 5.34 -24.87
N GLN A 152 -4.92 4.29 -25.35
CA GLN A 152 -5.41 2.91 -25.25
C GLN A 152 -5.40 2.45 -23.79
N LEU A 153 -4.34 2.77 -23.04
CA LEU A 153 -4.25 2.44 -21.62
C LEU A 153 -5.38 3.11 -20.82
N ALA A 154 -5.71 4.37 -21.10
CA ALA A 154 -6.82 5.08 -20.46
C ALA A 154 -8.17 4.40 -20.78
N GLU A 155 -8.37 3.99 -22.03
CA GLU A 155 -9.57 3.27 -22.44
C GLU A 155 -9.65 1.87 -21.81
N MET A 156 -8.52 1.17 -21.68
CA MET A 156 -8.43 -0.10 -20.95
C MET A 156 -8.83 0.09 -19.48
N CYS A 157 -8.31 1.12 -18.82
CA CYS A 157 -8.70 1.46 -17.45
C CYS A 157 -10.21 1.71 -17.32
N ARG A 158 -10.79 2.48 -18.25
CA ARG A 158 -12.24 2.74 -18.29
C ARG A 158 -13.05 1.45 -18.45
N LEU A 159 -12.68 0.62 -19.42
CA LEU A 159 -13.38 -0.64 -19.71
C LEU A 159 -13.31 -1.63 -18.54
N SER A 160 -12.14 -1.78 -17.91
CA SER A 160 -11.96 -2.65 -16.74
C SER A 160 -12.85 -2.24 -15.56
N ARG A 161 -13.04 -0.93 -15.34
CA ARG A 161 -13.94 -0.42 -14.28
C ARG A 161 -15.41 -0.71 -14.57
N GLU A 162 -15.81 -0.65 -15.84
CA GLU A 162 -17.20 -0.87 -16.24
C GLU A 162 -17.57 -2.36 -16.22
N SER A 163 -16.68 -3.23 -16.68
CA SER A 163 -17.06 -4.62 -16.95
C SER A 163 -17.19 -5.50 -15.70
N HIS A 164 -16.62 -5.14 -14.54
CA HIS A 164 -16.57 -5.92 -13.27
C HIS A 164 -16.11 -7.41 -13.39
N ASN A 165 -15.96 -7.90 -14.62
CA ASN A 165 -15.60 -9.24 -15.07
C ASN A 165 -14.65 -9.05 -16.26
N HIS A 166 -13.67 -9.94 -16.37
CA HIS A 166 -12.57 -10.00 -17.34
C HIS A 166 -12.95 -10.08 -18.84
N ASP A 167 -14.17 -9.70 -19.23
CA ASP A 167 -14.65 -9.73 -20.61
C ASP A 167 -14.27 -8.45 -21.38
N SER A 168 -13.09 -7.91 -21.08
CA SER A 168 -12.61 -6.72 -21.75
C SER A 168 -12.05 -7.11 -23.11
N SER A 169 -12.83 -6.81 -24.15
CA SER A 169 -12.55 -7.14 -25.56
C SER A 169 -11.16 -6.73 -26.08
N PHE A 170 -10.40 -5.93 -25.33
CA PHE A 170 -9.02 -5.58 -25.66
C PHE A 170 -8.04 -6.76 -25.53
N TYR A 171 -8.23 -7.72 -24.61
CA TYR A 171 -7.32 -8.87 -24.53
C TYR A 171 -7.36 -9.73 -25.81
N ASP A 172 -8.54 -9.93 -26.40
CA ASP A 172 -8.69 -10.64 -27.66
C ASP A 172 -8.11 -9.88 -28.84
N ARG A 173 -8.23 -8.55 -28.85
CA ARG A 173 -7.61 -7.69 -29.87
C ARG A 173 -6.09 -7.75 -29.79
N ALA A 174 -5.52 -7.69 -28.59
CA ALA A 174 -4.07 -7.83 -28.38
C ALA A 174 -3.57 -9.17 -28.92
N ARG A 175 -4.26 -10.28 -28.60
CA ARG A 175 -3.96 -11.61 -29.15
C ARG A 175 -4.05 -11.65 -30.68
N ALA A 176 -5.08 -11.06 -31.26
CA ALA A 176 -5.28 -11.04 -32.70
C ALA A 176 -4.18 -10.24 -33.42
N ILE A 177 -3.81 -9.07 -32.88
CA ILE A 177 -2.74 -8.21 -33.40
C ILE A 177 -1.39 -8.92 -33.32
N ALA A 178 -1.05 -9.50 -32.16
CA ALA A 178 0.20 -10.21 -32.00
C ALA A 178 0.30 -11.38 -32.98
N LYS A 179 -0.77 -12.17 -33.11
CA LYS A 179 -0.85 -13.27 -34.09
C LYS A 179 -0.68 -12.78 -35.53
N ALA A 180 -1.31 -11.67 -35.89
CA ALA A 180 -1.19 -11.08 -37.23
C ALA A 180 0.25 -10.63 -37.54
N ASN A 181 1.01 -10.27 -36.52
CA ASN A 181 2.42 -9.88 -36.62
C ASN A 181 3.40 -11.05 -36.36
N GLY A 182 2.91 -12.29 -36.37
CA GLY A 182 3.75 -13.48 -36.19
C GLY A 182 4.27 -13.69 -34.76
N VAL A 183 3.75 -12.95 -33.78
CA VAL A 183 4.06 -13.13 -32.37
C VAL A 183 3.04 -14.08 -31.75
N ALA A 184 3.51 -15.25 -31.34
CA ALA A 184 2.69 -16.19 -30.61
C ALA A 184 2.61 -15.75 -29.13
N ILE A 185 1.51 -15.09 -28.77
CA ILE A 185 1.14 -14.91 -27.37
C ILE A 185 0.60 -16.25 -26.86
N THR A 186 1.52 -17.12 -26.51
CA THR A 186 1.21 -18.28 -25.69
C THR A 186 1.38 -17.85 -24.25
N SER A 187 0.38 -18.09 -23.40
CA SER A 187 0.68 -18.38 -21.99
C SER A 187 1.89 -19.31 -22.04
N GLY A 188 3.01 -18.95 -21.41
CA GLY A 188 4.27 -19.70 -21.54
C GLY A 188 4.03 -21.21 -21.39
N PRO A 189 4.90 -22.08 -21.96
CA PRO A 189 4.68 -23.51 -21.92
C PRO A 189 4.25 -23.91 -20.51
N ALA A 190 3.09 -24.59 -20.41
CA ALA A 190 2.60 -25.01 -19.11
C ALA A 190 3.74 -25.73 -18.41
N PHE A 191 4.21 -25.17 -17.29
CA PHE A 191 5.31 -25.75 -16.53
C PHE A 191 4.97 -27.21 -16.28
N SER A 192 5.89 -28.12 -16.61
CA SER A 192 5.75 -29.51 -16.26
C SER A 192 5.57 -29.65 -14.75
N GLU A 193 4.93 -30.71 -14.28
CA GLU A 193 4.80 -30.97 -12.84
C GLU A 193 6.17 -30.94 -12.13
N SER A 194 7.23 -31.40 -12.81
CA SER A 194 8.60 -31.32 -12.30
C SER A 194 9.13 -29.89 -12.19
N GLU A 195 8.81 -29.00 -13.13
CA GLU A 195 9.21 -27.59 -13.08
C GLU A 195 8.43 -26.86 -11.99
N ILE A 196 7.10 -27.08 -11.90
CA ILE A 196 6.27 -26.53 -10.82
C ILE A 196 6.85 -26.95 -9.47
N LYS A 197 7.15 -28.24 -9.29
CA LYS A 197 7.74 -28.75 -8.05
C LYS A 197 9.10 -28.13 -7.77
N ALA A 198 9.96 -27.99 -8.78
CA ALA A 198 11.28 -27.39 -8.60
C ALA A 198 11.19 -25.89 -8.23
N LEU A 199 10.26 -25.15 -8.82
CA LEU A 199 9.97 -23.76 -8.47
C LEU A 199 9.44 -23.64 -7.04
N SER A 200 8.45 -24.44 -6.65
CA SER A 200 7.93 -24.43 -5.27
C SER A 200 8.99 -24.82 -4.24
N GLU A 201 9.86 -25.79 -4.56
CA GLU A 201 10.99 -26.17 -3.69
C GLU A 201 12.02 -25.04 -3.57
N LYS A 202 12.27 -24.30 -4.66
CA LYS A 202 13.10 -23.10 -4.62
C LYS A 202 12.46 -22.02 -3.75
N GLU A 203 11.20 -21.68 -3.99
CA GLU A 203 10.46 -20.67 -3.20
C GLU A 203 10.47 -21.01 -1.70
N ARG A 204 10.26 -22.28 -1.35
CA ARG A 204 10.34 -22.74 0.05
C ARG A 204 11.73 -22.52 0.65
N ARG A 205 12.80 -22.89 -0.08
CA ARG A 205 14.18 -22.70 0.39
C ARG A 205 14.54 -21.23 0.54
N ASP A 206 14.11 -20.40 -0.40
CA ASP A 206 14.34 -18.95 -0.39
C ASP A 206 13.60 -18.29 0.78
N ALA A 207 12.35 -18.68 1.01
CA ALA A 207 11.56 -18.24 2.15
C ALA A 207 12.18 -18.67 3.49
N GLU A 208 12.70 -19.89 3.59
CA GLU A 208 13.41 -20.36 4.79
C GLU A 208 14.70 -19.59 5.03
N LYS A 209 15.50 -19.34 3.98
CA LYS A 209 16.72 -18.54 4.05
C LYS A 209 16.41 -17.12 4.54
N ALA A 210 15.45 -16.44 3.92
CA ALA A 210 15.01 -15.10 4.34
C ALA A 210 14.46 -15.11 5.77
N ARG A 211 13.62 -16.08 6.14
CA ARG A 211 13.09 -16.20 7.50
C ARG A 211 14.20 -16.40 8.54
N SER A 212 15.23 -17.18 8.22
CA SER A 212 16.35 -17.42 9.13
C SER A 212 17.24 -16.19 9.35
N ALA A 213 17.23 -15.25 8.40
CA ALA A 213 17.93 -13.97 8.52
C ALA A 213 17.13 -12.91 9.32
N ALA A 214 15.85 -13.14 9.60
CA ALA A 214 14.98 -12.13 10.20
C ALA A 214 15.46 -11.70 11.60
N LYS A 215 15.69 -10.39 11.76
CA LYS A 215 16.08 -9.76 13.05
C LYS A 215 14.94 -8.96 13.68
N LEU A 216 13.93 -8.62 12.88
CA LEU A 216 12.73 -7.93 13.32
C LEU A 216 11.62 -8.93 13.70
N THR A 217 10.68 -8.50 14.51
CA THR A 217 9.43 -9.22 14.75
C THR A 217 8.45 -9.03 13.58
N PRO A 218 7.44 -9.92 13.42
CA PRO A 218 6.39 -9.71 12.43
C PRO A 218 5.65 -8.38 12.59
N ALA A 219 5.33 -7.98 13.82
CA ALA A 219 4.62 -6.74 14.11
C ALA A 219 5.45 -5.49 13.74
N GLU A 220 6.75 -5.49 14.01
CA GLU A 220 7.63 -4.39 13.61
C GLU A 220 7.71 -4.24 12.09
N ARG A 221 7.81 -5.35 11.34
CA ARG A 221 7.84 -5.29 9.88
C ARG A 221 6.52 -4.79 9.27
N GLU A 222 5.39 -5.22 9.83
CA GLU A 222 4.09 -4.74 9.36
C GLU A 222 3.94 -3.23 9.62
N ALA A 223 4.35 -2.76 10.81
CA ALA A 223 4.31 -1.34 11.14
C ALA A 223 5.17 -0.51 10.17
N ILE A 224 6.41 -0.95 9.90
CA ILE A 224 7.29 -0.32 8.90
C ILE A 224 6.64 -0.31 7.52
N ALA A 225 6.07 -1.44 7.08
CA ALA A 225 5.46 -1.54 5.76
C ALA A 225 4.25 -0.61 5.61
N ARG A 226 3.42 -0.51 6.65
CA ARG A 226 2.26 0.40 6.70
C ARG A 226 2.69 1.86 6.67
N GLU A 227 3.67 2.23 7.50
CA GLU A 227 4.22 3.59 7.52
C GLU A 227 4.83 3.96 6.16
N ALA A 228 5.48 3.00 5.49
CA ALA A 228 6.06 3.20 4.18
C ALA A 228 5.03 3.49 3.08
N VAL A 229 3.89 2.79 3.08
CA VAL A 229 2.77 3.12 2.18
C VAL A 229 2.27 4.53 2.45
N CYS A 230 2.02 4.87 3.72
CA CYS A 230 1.48 6.17 4.08
C CYS A 230 2.44 7.31 3.68
N ALA A 231 3.73 7.13 3.92
CA ALA A 231 4.76 8.11 3.56
C ALA A 231 4.95 8.25 2.03
N ARG A 232 4.87 7.15 1.28
CA ARG A 232 5.11 7.16 -0.18
C ARG A 232 3.96 7.79 -0.98
N TYR A 233 2.73 7.65 -0.48
CA TYR A 233 1.51 8.10 -1.15
C TYR A 233 0.80 9.25 -0.43
N ASP A 234 1.47 9.87 0.56
CA ASP A 234 0.97 11.00 1.33
C ASP A 234 -0.42 10.76 1.94
N PHE A 235 -0.64 9.56 2.49
CA PHE A 235 -1.93 9.21 3.09
C PHE A 235 -2.16 9.98 4.38
N ASP A 236 -3.38 10.52 4.51
CA ASP A 236 -3.82 11.12 5.76
C ASP A 236 -4.17 10.06 6.82
N GLU A 237 -4.48 10.52 8.03
CA GLU A 237 -4.85 9.65 9.15
C GLU A 237 -6.13 8.85 8.89
N ASP A 238 -7.01 9.30 8.00
CA ASP A 238 -8.26 8.61 7.67
C ASP A 238 -7.96 7.45 6.71
N GLN A 239 -7.26 7.74 5.61
CA GLN A 239 -6.79 6.74 4.65
C GLN A 239 -5.95 5.65 5.32
N ALA A 240 -5.05 6.03 6.23
CA ALA A 240 -4.19 5.09 6.95
C ALA A 240 -4.97 4.07 7.80
N LYS A 241 -6.14 4.45 8.34
CA LYS A 241 -7.01 3.56 9.14
C LYS A 241 -7.72 2.51 8.28
N HIS A 242 -7.98 2.84 7.02
CA HIS A 242 -8.65 1.96 6.06
C HIS A 242 -7.68 1.08 5.26
N LEU A 243 -6.38 1.18 5.52
CA LEU A 243 -5.40 0.33 4.89
C LEU A 243 -5.43 -1.08 5.53
N ALA A 244 -6.17 -2.00 4.93
CA ALA A 244 -6.26 -3.38 5.42
C ALA A 244 -5.01 -4.16 5.03
N CYS A 245 -4.49 -5.00 5.94
CA CYS A 245 -3.39 -5.91 5.63
C CYS A 245 -3.98 -7.25 5.17
N ASP A 246 -3.60 -7.71 3.98
CA ASP A 246 -4.15 -8.92 3.39
C ASP A 246 -3.62 -10.18 4.11
N GLU A 247 -4.41 -11.25 4.16
CA GLU A 247 -4.05 -12.51 4.83
C GLU A 247 -2.77 -13.16 4.29
N ASP A 248 -2.47 -12.91 3.01
CA ASP A 248 -1.27 -13.41 2.32
C ASP A 248 0.00 -12.60 2.60
N SER A 249 -0.07 -11.59 3.47
CA SER A 249 1.06 -10.81 3.94
C SER A 249 1.99 -11.62 4.86
N GLY A 250 3.20 -11.11 5.07
CA GLY A 250 4.21 -11.75 5.91
C GLY A 250 4.99 -12.87 5.21
N ARG A 251 4.83 -13.05 3.89
CA ARG A 251 5.55 -14.06 3.11
C ARG A 251 7.02 -13.68 2.94
N TYR A 252 7.92 -14.61 3.24
CA TYR A 252 9.35 -14.41 3.09
C TYR A 252 9.80 -14.75 1.66
N ALA A 253 10.75 -13.99 1.14
CA ALA A 253 11.35 -14.22 -0.17
C ALA A 253 12.76 -13.62 -0.24
N LEU A 254 13.55 -14.04 -1.23
CA LEU A 254 14.74 -13.31 -1.65
C LEU A 254 14.31 -12.34 -2.76
N PHE A 255 14.69 -11.08 -2.63
CA PHE A 255 14.27 -10.00 -3.52
C PHE A 255 15.46 -9.41 -4.28
N GLY A 256 15.23 -9.05 -5.55
CA GLY A 256 16.26 -8.45 -6.41
C GLY A 256 17.36 -9.43 -6.83
N SER A 257 18.26 -8.96 -7.70
CA SER A 257 19.42 -9.73 -8.16
C SER A 257 20.48 -9.94 -7.07
N ASP A 258 20.44 -9.15 -6.00
CA ASP A 258 21.31 -9.29 -4.83
C ASP A 258 20.77 -10.28 -3.78
N GLU A 259 19.63 -10.93 -4.06
CA GLU A 259 18.96 -11.89 -3.17
C GLU A 259 18.71 -11.32 -1.75
N THR A 260 18.35 -10.04 -1.65
CA THR A 260 18.07 -9.39 -0.37
C THR A 260 16.96 -10.13 0.38
N PRO A 261 17.18 -10.59 1.62
CA PRO A 261 16.17 -11.33 2.37
C PRO A 261 15.04 -10.40 2.80
N CYS A 262 13.85 -10.63 2.25
CA CYS A 262 12.70 -9.76 2.43
C CYS A 262 11.47 -10.48 2.99
N CYS A 263 10.55 -9.68 3.51
CA CYS A 263 9.20 -10.07 3.87
C CYS A 263 8.22 -9.16 3.12
N LYS A 264 7.27 -9.78 2.40
CA LYS A 264 6.26 -9.11 1.59
C LYS A 264 5.02 -8.80 2.42
N PHE A 265 4.57 -7.56 2.39
CA PHE A 265 3.26 -7.15 2.90
C PHE A 265 2.40 -6.66 1.74
N ARG A 266 1.14 -7.04 1.72
CA ARG A 266 0.14 -6.56 0.77
C ARG A 266 -0.94 -5.85 1.57
N PHE A 267 -1.19 -4.59 1.22
CA PHE A 267 -2.24 -3.81 1.82
C PHE A 267 -3.29 -3.43 0.77
N SER A 268 -4.55 -3.37 1.18
CA SER A 268 -5.66 -2.97 0.33
C SER A 268 -6.34 -1.72 0.91
N LEU A 269 -6.71 -0.78 0.05
CA LEU A 269 -7.47 0.42 0.42
C LEU A 269 -8.70 0.53 -0.49
N GLY A 270 -9.88 0.73 0.10
CA GLY A 270 -11.14 0.93 -0.64
C GLY A 270 -11.78 -0.35 -1.20
N PHE A 271 -11.44 -1.51 -0.64
CA PHE A 271 -12.06 -2.82 -0.91
C PHE A 271 -12.86 -3.37 0.27
N ASP A 272 -12.92 -2.64 1.38
CA ASP A 272 -13.79 -2.97 2.51
C ASP A 272 -15.26 -2.66 2.16
N GLU A 273 -16.19 -3.52 2.58
CA GLU A 273 -17.63 -3.29 2.34
C GLU A 273 -18.14 -2.04 3.09
N ASP A 274 -17.43 -1.60 4.14
CA ASP A 274 -17.90 -0.61 5.10
C ASP A 274 -17.06 0.67 5.24
N GLY A 275 -15.86 0.79 4.65
CA GLY A 275 -14.86 1.72 5.21
C GLY A 275 -14.48 2.94 4.38
N TYR A 276 -13.91 2.79 3.18
CA TYR A 276 -13.36 3.95 2.45
C TYR A 276 -14.08 4.21 1.11
N GLN A 277 -14.89 5.28 1.09
CA GLN A 277 -15.64 5.75 -0.08
C GLN A 277 -14.84 6.71 -0.99
N GLY A 278 -13.60 7.06 -0.61
CA GLY A 278 -12.74 7.93 -1.39
C GLY A 278 -12.19 7.24 -2.65
N ALA A 279 -12.18 7.94 -3.78
CA ALA A 279 -11.59 7.42 -5.02
C ALA A 279 -10.06 7.49 -5.03
N THR A 280 -9.48 8.47 -4.33
CA THR A 280 -8.02 8.72 -4.32
C THR A 280 -7.30 7.66 -3.49
N GLY A 281 -6.29 7.03 -4.07
CA GLY A 281 -5.48 6.01 -3.41
C GLY A 281 -6.15 4.64 -3.27
N LYS A 282 -7.34 4.43 -3.86
CA LYS A 282 -7.94 3.09 -3.91
C LYS A 282 -7.04 2.15 -4.71
N GLY A 283 -6.76 0.97 -4.16
CA GLY A 283 -5.89 -0.02 -4.79
C GLY A 283 -5.16 -0.89 -3.78
N ILE A 284 -4.15 -1.59 -4.29
CA ILE A 284 -3.36 -2.60 -3.61
C ILE A 284 -1.92 -2.12 -3.57
N TYR A 285 -1.30 -2.23 -2.40
CA TYR A 285 0.05 -1.78 -2.12
C TYR A 285 0.88 -2.97 -1.67
N THR A 286 1.89 -3.33 -2.46
CA THR A 286 2.84 -4.39 -2.09
C THR A 286 4.14 -3.77 -1.63
N VAL A 287 4.60 -4.14 -0.44
CA VAL A 287 5.82 -3.62 0.18
C VAL A 287 6.78 -4.77 0.45
N MET A 288 8.04 -4.60 0.06
CA MET A 288 9.13 -5.53 0.37
C MET A 288 9.99 -4.93 1.48
N ILE A 289 10.04 -5.60 2.64
CA ILE A 289 10.83 -5.16 3.79
C ILE A 289 12.02 -6.07 4.00
N ASN A 290 13.23 -5.51 4.01
CA ASN A 290 14.44 -6.21 4.40
C ASN A 290 14.33 -6.68 5.85
N VAL A 291 14.38 -7.99 6.05
CA VAL A 291 14.09 -8.62 7.35
C VAL A 291 15.20 -8.43 8.38
N GLU A 292 16.39 -8.02 7.95
CA GLU A 292 17.55 -7.83 8.81
C GLU A 292 17.60 -6.43 9.44
N ASN A 293 17.18 -5.40 8.71
CA ASN A 293 17.39 -4.01 9.11
C ASN A 293 16.13 -3.12 8.99
N GLY A 294 15.06 -3.61 8.38
CA GLY A 294 13.82 -2.85 8.21
C GLY A 294 13.82 -1.88 7.03
N THR A 295 14.84 -1.88 6.18
CA THR A 295 14.85 -1.08 4.95
C THR A 295 13.68 -1.50 4.05
N VAL A 296 12.95 -0.52 3.55
CA VAL A 296 11.93 -0.70 2.52
C VAL A 296 12.65 -0.87 1.18
N GLU A 297 12.67 -2.09 0.67
CA GLU A 297 13.38 -2.45 -0.55
C GLU A 297 12.57 -2.15 -1.81
N ASP A 298 11.24 -2.20 -1.72
CA ASP A 298 10.35 -1.85 -2.82
C ASP A 298 8.93 -1.51 -2.33
N ILE A 299 8.24 -0.66 -3.09
CA ILE A 299 6.80 -0.38 -2.94
C ILE A 299 6.16 -0.37 -4.32
N LEU A 300 5.14 -1.20 -4.52
CA LEU A 300 4.36 -1.27 -5.75
C LEU A 300 2.91 -0.88 -5.44
N TYR A 301 2.34 -0.01 -6.28
CA TYR A 301 0.91 0.27 -6.31
C TYR A 301 0.27 -0.41 -7.52
N ASP A 302 -0.84 -1.10 -7.28
CA ASP A 302 -1.73 -1.63 -8.28
C ASP A 302 -3.13 -1.06 -8.04
N SER A 303 -3.69 -0.42 -9.06
CA SER A 303 -5.05 0.13 -9.02
C SER A 303 -6.14 -0.95 -8.95
N ALA A 304 -5.77 -2.23 -9.13
CA ALA A 304 -6.64 -3.39 -9.35
C ALA A 304 -7.52 -3.28 -10.61
N VAL A 305 -7.25 -2.30 -11.47
CA VAL A 305 -7.91 -2.11 -12.76
C VAL A 305 -7.22 -2.93 -13.85
N GLY A 306 -5.92 -3.18 -13.68
CA GLY A 306 -5.07 -3.93 -14.62
C GLY A 306 -5.23 -5.45 -14.58
N GLY A 307 -5.86 -5.97 -13.53
CA GLY A 307 -6.11 -7.40 -13.37
C GLY A 307 -4.94 -8.22 -12.82
N MET A 308 -3.93 -7.61 -12.18
CA MET A 308 -2.98 -8.39 -11.38
C MET A 308 -3.64 -8.83 -10.06
N GLY A 309 -4.30 -9.99 -10.11
CA GLY A 309 -4.69 -10.77 -8.92
C GLY A 309 -3.48 -11.38 -8.26
#